data_AF-A0A9D2J7V8-F1
#
_entry.id   AF-A0A9D2J7V8-F1
#
_cell.length_a   1.000
_cell.length_b   1.000
_cell.length_c   1.000
_cell.angle_alpha   90.00
_cell.angle_beta   90.00
_cell.angle_gamma   90.00
#
_symmetry.space_group_name_H-M   'P 1'
#
loop_
_entity.id
_entity.type
_entity.pdbx_description
1 polymer ?
#
loop_
_entity_poly.entity_id
_entity_poly.type
_entity_poly.pdbx_seq_one_letter_code
_entity_poly.pdbx_strand_id
1 'polypeptide(L)'
;MESILESLMVLIAKSHSYILSLNDAYEKSFTDKELHFLVIGLIGMALVLVIYPLFKLLSRNHVLVIVFIYVFTLILVLTFAIEIGQWYSGSGTMDLDDVIFGLVGFLLMFVVFAVAREIILAVWRVVKRVTKR
;
A
#
# COMPACT_ATOMS: atom_id res chain seq x y z
N MET A 1 10.63 -15.11 -12.85
CA MET A 1 9.98 -14.05 -12.04
C MET A 1 10.52 -12.66 -12.39
N GLU A 2 11.79 -12.53 -12.79
CA GLU A 2 12.42 -11.23 -13.14
C GLU A 2 11.70 -10.44 -14.24
N SER A 3 11.00 -11.10 -15.17
CA SER A 3 10.36 -10.43 -16.30
C SER A 3 9.18 -9.51 -15.94
N ILE A 4 8.47 -9.74 -14.82
CA ILE A 4 7.30 -8.91 -14.45
C ILE A 4 7.77 -7.62 -13.80
N LEU A 5 8.72 -7.70 -12.88
CA LEU A 5 9.27 -6.52 -12.22
C LEU A 5 9.98 -5.63 -13.25
N GLU A 6 10.80 -6.24 -14.12
CA GLU A 6 11.47 -5.53 -15.21
C GLU A 6 10.45 -4.86 -16.15
N SER A 7 9.38 -5.57 -16.52
CA SER A 7 8.30 -4.99 -17.35
C SER A 7 7.61 -3.81 -16.66
N LEU A 8 7.37 -3.89 -15.35
CA LEU A 8 6.80 -2.79 -14.56
C LEU A 8 7.75 -1.59 -14.49
N MET A 9 9.04 -1.83 -14.24
CA MET A 9 10.03 -0.74 -14.21
C MET A 9 10.14 -0.04 -15.56
N VAL A 10 10.15 -0.80 -16.65
CA VAL A 10 10.15 -0.24 -18.02
C VAL A 10 8.87 0.56 -18.29
N LEU A 11 7.71 0.08 -17.85
CA LEU A 11 6.45 0.81 -17.99
C LEU A 11 6.49 2.16 -17.25
N ILE A 12 6.97 2.16 -16.00
CA ILE A 12 7.10 3.37 -15.18
C ILE A 12 8.07 4.34 -15.84
N ALA A 13 9.23 3.86 -16.28
CA ALA A 13 10.23 4.68 -16.96
C ALA A 13 9.68 5.31 -18.25
N LYS A 14 8.98 4.53 -19.08
CA LYS A 14 8.32 5.05 -20.30
C LYS A 14 7.28 6.12 -19.99
N SER A 15 6.49 5.91 -18.94
CA SER A 15 5.47 6.87 -18.51
C SER A 15 6.11 8.17 -18.06
N HIS A 16 7.20 8.10 -17.30
CA HIS A 16 7.98 9.27 -16.86
C HIS A 16 8.56 10.04 -18.05
N SER A 17 9.21 9.34 -18.98
CA SER A 17 9.78 9.96 -20.20
C SER A 17 8.69 10.59 -21.08
N TYR A 18 7.51 9.99 -21.17
CA TYR A 18 6.39 10.55 -21.92
C TYR A 18 5.91 11.88 -21.31
N ILE A 19 5.77 11.95 -19.99
CA ILE A 19 5.36 13.20 -19.31
C ILE A 19 6.40 14.30 -19.51
N LEU A 20 7.69 13.99 -19.45
CA LEU A 20 8.76 14.94 -19.77
C LEU A 20 8.67 15.43 -21.21
N SER A 21 8.45 14.54 -22.18
CA SER A 21 8.32 14.95 -23.58
C SER A 21 7.15 15.89 -23.84
N LEU A 22 6.06 15.77 -23.07
CA LEU A 22 4.95 16.72 -23.11
C LEU A 22 5.38 18.08 -22.54
N ASN A 23 6.07 18.10 -21.41
CA ASN A 23 6.58 19.34 -20.80
C ASN A 23 7.52 20.10 -21.73
N ASP A 24 8.37 19.39 -22.46
CA ASP A 24 9.34 19.99 -23.38
C ASP A 24 8.70 20.48 -24.69
N ALA A 25 7.54 19.92 -25.08
CA ALA A 25 6.82 20.29 -26.30
C ALA A 25 5.94 21.54 -26.14
N TYR A 26 5.50 21.86 -24.93
CA TYR A 26 4.82 23.13 -24.64
C TYR A 26 5.87 24.17 -24.24
N GLU A 27 5.81 25.40 -24.77
CA GLU A 27 6.79 26.51 -24.55
C GLU A 27 6.99 26.93 -23.07
N LYS A 28 6.41 26.19 -22.13
CA LYS A 28 6.53 26.34 -20.68
C LYS A 28 7.28 25.13 -20.14
N SER A 29 8.59 25.17 -20.25
CA SER A 29 9.49 24.15 -19.71
C SER A 29 9.54 24.23 -18.19
N PHE A 30 8.61 23.57 -17.49
CA PHE A 30 8.67 23.45 -16.04
C PHE A 30 9.95 22.73 -15.63
N THR A 31 10.53 23.14 -14.50
CA THR A 31 11.61 22.37 -13.88
C THR A 31 11.08 21.03 -13.38
N ASP A 32 11.95 20.04 -13.23
CA ASP A 32 11.61 18.72 -12.70
C ASP A 32 10.82 18.80 -11.37
N LYS A 33 11.20 19.72 -10.48
CA LYS A 33 10.52 19.94 -9.20
C LYS A 33 9.11 20.54 -9.35
N GLU A 34 8.95 21.50 -10.24
CA GLU A 34 7.65 22.15 -10.51
C GLU A 34 6.69 21.17 -11.19
N LEU A 35 7.21 20.37 -12.13
CA LEU A 35 6.43 19.34 -12.80
C LEU A 35 6.01 18.24 -11.81
N HIS A 36 6.91 17.79 -10.93
CA HIS A 36 6.57 16.85 -9.86
C HIS A 36 5.50 17.42 -8.91
N PHE A 37 5.63 18.69 -8.49
CA PHE A 37 4.62 19.33 -7.65
C PHE A 37 3.23 19.26 -8.28
N LEU A 38 3.12 19.61 -9.57
CA LEU A 38 1.85 19.63 -10.27
C LEU A 38 1.31 18.22 -10.54
N VAL A 39 2.13 17.33 -11.08
CA VAL A 39 1.72 15.96 -11.44
C VAL A 39 1.33 15.16 -10.20
N ILE A 40 2.17 15.16 -9.16
CA ILE A 40 1.88 14.44 -7.92
C ILE A 40 0.69 15.06 -7.19
N GLY A 41 0.58 16.39 -7.16
CA GLY A 41 -0.57 17.09 -6.57
C GLY A 41 -1.88 16.70 -7.25
N LEU A 42 -1.93 16.69 -8.59
CA LEU A 42 -3.12 16.32 -9.36
C LEU A 42 -3.47 14.83 -9.21
N ILE A 43 -2.48 13.93 -9.31
CA ILE A 43 -2.68 12.49 -9.10
C ILE A 43 -3.20 12.24 -7.68
N GLY A 44 -2.63 12.90 -6.66
CA GLY A 44 -3.09 12.79 -5.28
C GLY A 44 -4.56 13.18 -5.11
N MET A 45 -4.99 14.30 -5.69
CA MET A 45 -6.39 14.72 -5.66
C MET A 45 -7.32 13.76 -6.41
N ALA A 46 -6.89 13.26 -7.58
CA ALA A 46 -7.66 12.26 -8.33
C ALA A 46 -7.82 10.96 -7.53
N LEU A 47 -6.76 10.50 -6.85
CA LEU A 47 -6.81 9.34 -5.97
C LEU A 47 -7.77 9.56 -4.80
N VAL A 48 -7.79 10.74 -4.17
CA VAL A 48 -8.77 11.03 -3.10
C VAL A 48 -10.20 10.89 -3.63
N LEU A 49 -10.51 11.43 -4.81
CA LEU A 49 -11.85 11.35 -5.40
C LEU A 49 -12.30 9.92 -5.69
N VAL A 50 -11.38 9.03 -6.05
CA VAL A 50 -11.68 7.62 -6.36
C VAL A 50 -11.69 6.75 -5.10
N ILE A 51 -10.67 6.87 -4.25
CA ILE A 51 -10.45 6.00 -3.10
C ILE A 51 -11.40 6.33 -1.95
N TYR A 52 -11.72 7.60 -1.71
CA TYR A 52 -12.63 7.98 -0.63
C TYR A 52 -14.02 7.31 -0.71
N PRO A 53 -14.77 7.38 -1.82
CA PRO A 53 -16.05 6.69 -1.92
C PRO A 53 -15.92 5.17 -1.85
N LEU A 54 -14.81 4.60 -2.37
CA LEU A 54 -14.52 3.18 -2.29
C LEU A 54 -14.32 2.73 -0.83
N PHE A 55 -13.50 3.43 -0.05
CA PHE A 55 -13.30 3.14 1.38
C PHE A 55 -14.57 3.38 2.20
N LYS A 56 -15.35 4.41 1.86
CA LYS A 56 -16.66 4.64 2.48
C LYS A 56 -17.62 3.48 2.21
N LEU A 57 -17.57 2.86 1.02
CA LEU A 57 -18.37 1.70 0.67
C LEU A 57 -17.90 0.44 1.42
N LEU A 58 -16.59 0.17 1.42
CA LEU A 58 -16.00 -1.00 2.08
C LEU A 58 -16.18 -0.99 3.60
N SER A 59 -16.19 0.19 4.22
CA SER A 59 -16.21 0.33 5.68
C SER A 59 -17.57 0.43 6.33
N ARG A 60 -18.66 0.38 5.55
CA ARG A 60 -20.03 0.57 6.06
C ARG A 60 -20.35 -0.25 7.30
N ASN A 61 -19.78 -1.45 7.42
CA ASN A 61 -19.99 -2.35 8.56
C ASN A 61 -18.70 -2.74 9.32
N HIS A 62 -17.52 -2.50 8.75
CA HIS A 62 -16.26 -3.01 9.28
C HIS A 62 -15.11 -2.02 9.07
N VAL A 63 -14.90 -1.11 10.02
CA VAL A 63 -13.75 -0.18 10.04
C VAL A 63 -12.42 -0.93 9.94
N LEU A 64 -12.36 -2.17 10.47
CA LEU A 64 -11.19 -3.03 10.40
C LEU A 64 -10.70 -3.28 8.96
N VAL A 65 -11.59 -3.22 7.96
CA VAL A 65 -11.21 -3.39 6.54
C VAL A 65 -10.34 -2.23 6.07
N ILE A 66 -10.69 -0.97 6.42
CA ILE A 66 -9.84 0.18 6.08
C ILE A 66 -8.51 0.07 6.79
N VAL A 67 -8.53 -0.26 8.09
CA VAL A 67 -7.30 -0.41 8.89
C VAL A 67 -6.40 -1.49 8.28
N PHE A 68 -6.97 -2.63 7.88
CA PHE A 68 -6.24 -3.70 7.22
C PHE A 68 -5.59 -3.23 5.91
N ILE A 69 -6.36 -2.59 5.02
CA ILE A 69 -5.83 -2.09 3.73
C ILE A 69 -4.69 -1.10 3.98
N TYR A 70 -4.88 -0.14 4.90
CA TYR A 70 -3.87 0.85 5.22
C TYR A 70 -2.59 0.20 5.75
N VAL A 71 -2.69 -0.66 6.77
CA VAL A 71 -1.53 -1.35 7.34
C VAL A 71 -0.87 -2.26 6.31
N PHE A 72 -1.63 -2.99 5.50
CA PHE A 72 -1.10 -3.82 4.43
C PHE A 72 -0.26 -3.00 3.43
N THR A 73 -0.78 -1.84 2.99
CA THR A 73 -0.02 -0.95 2.09
C THR A 73 1.25 -0.40 2.74
N LEU A 74 1.21 -0.08 4.05
CA LEU A 74 2.41 0.36 4.77
C LEU A 74 3.45 -0.76 4.89
N ILE A 75 3.05 -1.98 5.21
CA ILE A 75 3.97 -3.13 5.30
C ILE A 75 4.60 -3.41 3.94
N LEU A 76 3.83 -3.32 2.85
CA LEU A 76 4.36 -3.46 1.49
C LEU A 76 5.45 -2.43 1.20
N VAL A 77 5.20 -1.15 1.45
CA VAL A 77 6.20 -0.09 1.24
C VAL A 77 7.41 -0.27 2.15
N LEU A 78 7.19 -0.66 3.42
CA LEU A 78 8.26 -0.83 4.40
C LEU A 78 9.19 -2.00 4.04
N THR A 79 8.63 -3.15 3.66
CA THR A 79 9.40 -4.33 3.26
C THR A 79 10.26 -4.03 2.05
N PHE A 80 9.70 -3.41 1.00
CA PHE A 80 10.51 -2.94 -0.14
C PHE A 80 11.58 -1.92 0.26
N ALA A 81 11.27 -0.97 1.15
CA ALA A 81 12.23 0.02 1.60
C ALA A 81 13.42 -0.61 2.36
N ILE A 82 13.16 -1.65 3.15
CA ILE A 82 14.20 -2.40 3.86
C ILE A 82 15.11 -3.12 2.86
N GLU A 83 14.54 -3.87 1.90
CA GLU A 83 15.32 -4.61 0.89
C GLU A 83 16.19 -3.69 0.02
N ILE A 84 15.60 -2.59 -0.47
CA ILE A 84 16.34 -1.58 -1.24
C ILE A 84 17.43 -0.94 -0.36
N GLY A 85 17.13 -0.66 0.90
CA GLY A 85 18.07 -0.10 1.86
C GLY A 85 19.26 -1.02 2.14
N GLN A 86 19.03 -2.33 2.27
CA GLN A 86 20.07 -3.34 2.46
C GLN A 86 20.95 -3.52 1.23
N TRP A 87 20.35 -3.51 0.05
CA TRP A 87 21.07 -3.52 -1.22
C TRP A 87 21.95 -2.28 -1.38
N TYR A 88 21.41 -1.10 -1.10
CA TYR A 88 22.14 0.16 -1.21
C TYR A 88 23.28 0.29 -0.18
N SER A 89 23.07 -0.19 1.04
CA SER A 89 24.09 -0.14 2.11
C SER A 89 25.17 -1.21 1.97
N GLY A 90 24.98 -2.19 1.08
CA GLY A 90 25.87 -3.34 0.92
C GLY A 90 25.78 -4.36 2.07
N SER A 91 24.80 -4.23 2.98
CA SER A 91 24.59 -5.19 4.07
C SER A 91 23.82 -6.45 3.65
N GLY A 92 23.26 -6.46 2.43
CA GLY A 92 22.51 -7.57 1.86
C GLY A 92 22.24 -7.38 0.36
N THR A 93 21.51 -8.31 -0.23
CA THR A 93 20.97 -8.20 -1.60
C THR A 93 19.51 -7.80 -1.55
N MET A 94 18.99 -7.14 -2.58
CA MET A 94 17.56 -6.91 -2.69
C MET A 94 16.89 -8.25 -3.02
N ASP A 95 16.19 -8.85 -2.07
CA ASP A 95 15.50 -10.13 -2.26
C ASP A 95 13.98 -9.95 -2.25
N LEU A 96 13.34 -10.30 -3.38
CA LEU A 96 11.88 -10.23 -3.48
C LEU A 96 11.21 -11.26 -2.56
N ASP A 97 11.86 -12.39 -2.29
CA ASP A 97 11.31 -13.41 -1.43
C ASP A 97 11.15 -12.89 0.00
N ASP A 98 12.08 -12.06 0.50
CA ASP A 98 11.99 -11.44 1.82
C ASP A 98 10.77 -10.48 1.93
N VAL A 99 10.48 -9.72 0.87
CA VAL A 99 9.22 -8.94 0.77
C VAL A 99 8.00 -9.85 0.84
N ILE A 100 7.99 -10.93 0.06
CA ILE A 100 6.87 -11.88 -0.01
C ILE A 100 6.66 -12.55 1.36
N PHE A 101 7.73 -13.01 2.01
CA PHE A 101 7.68 -13.61 3.34
C PHE A 101 7.18 -12.61 4.39
N GLY A 102 7.61 -11.34 4.33
CA GLY A 102 7.09 -10.27 5.17
C GLY A 102 5.57 -10.07 5.01
N LEU A 103 5.07 -10.05 3.78
CA LEU A 103 3.63 -9.94 3.48
C LEU A 103 2.84 -11.17 3.96
N VAL A 104 3.34 -12.38 3.69
CA VAL A 104 2.71 -13.63 4.13
C VAL A 104 2.67 -13.70 5.66
N GLY A 105 3.74 -13.30 6.34
CA GLY A 105 3.82 -13.23 7.80
C GLY A 105 2.77 -12.28 8.37
N PHE A 106 2.61 -11.09 7.79
CA PHE A 106 1.54 -10.16 8.17
C PHE A 106 0.14 -10.77 8.00
N LEU A 107 -0.14 -11.39 6.86
CA LEU A 107 -1.44 -12.02 6.59
C LEU A 107 -1.76 -13.13 7.58
N LEU A 108 -0.78 -13.99 7.89
CA LEU A 108 -0.95 -15.08 8.86
C LEU A 108 -1.23 -14.53 10.27
N MET A 109 -0.46 -13.54 10.71
CA MET A 109 -0.69 -12.91 12.02
C MET A 109 -2.03 -12.17 12.10
N PHE A 110 -2.49 -11.58 11.00
CA PHE A 110 -3.81 -10.96 10.94
C PHE A 110 -4.94 -12.00 11.08
N VAL A 111 -4.80 -13.19 10.48
CA VAL A 111 -5.76 -14.29 10.67
C VAL A 111 -5.80 -14.74 12.13
N VAL A 112 -4.63 -14.91 12.76
CA VAL A 112 -4.56 -15.24 14.20
C VAL A 112 -5.27 -14.19 15.05
N PHE A 113 -5.01 -12.90 14.79
CA PHE A 113 -5.70 -11.80 15.45
C PHE A 113 -7.22 -11.85 15.24
N ALA A 114 -7.69 -12.07 14.01
CA ALA A 114 -9.11 -12.11 13.69
C ALA A 114 -9.83 -13.24 14.44
N VAL A 115 -9.21 -14.43 14.49
CA VAL A 115 -9.73 -15.58 15.25
C VAL A 115 -9.78 -15.27 16.75
N ALA A 116 -8.70 -14.76 17.32
CA ALA A 116 -8.63 -14.41 18.75
C ALA A 116 -9.70 -13.36 19.12
N ARG A 117 -9.86 -12.32 18.30
CA ARG A 117 -10.87 -11.28 18.48
C ARG A 117 -12.29 -11.86 18.46
N GLU A 118 -12.61 -12.73 17.51
CA GLU A 118 -13.94 -13.34 17.46
C GLU A 118 -14.23 -14.26 18.64
N ILE A 119 -13.23 -15.01 19.14
CA ILE A 119 -13.36 -15.82 20.37
C ILE A 119 -13.68 -14.91 21.57
N ILE A 120 -12.92 -13.84 21.76
CA ILE A 120 -13.13 -12.90 22.87
C ILE A 120 -14.54 -12.28 22.80
N LEU A 121 -14.96 -11.84 21.62
CA LEU A 121 -16.30 -11.28 21.42
C LEU A 121 -17.40 -12.31 21.66
N ALA A 122 -17.20 -13.56 21.26
CA ALA A 122 -18.14 -14.64 21.50
C ALA A 122 -18.30 -14.92 23.01
N VAL A 123 -17.19 -15.05 23.74
CA VAL A 123 -17.20 -15.24 25.21
C VAL A 123 -17.91 -14.06 25.90
N TRP A 124 -17.57 -12.82 25.54
CA TRP A 124 -18.20 -11.64 26.12
C TRP A 124 -19.71 -11.59 25.87
N ARG A 125 -20.17 -11.96 24.66
CA ARG A 125 -21.60 -12.06 24.33
C ARG A 125 -22.31 -13.09 25.20
N VAL A 126 -21.68 -14.23 25.49
CA VAL A 126 -22.23 -15.28 26.37
C VAL A 126 -22.31 -14.77 27.81
N VAL A 127 -21.22 -14.23 28.36
CA VAL A 127 -21.19 -13.69 29.74
C VAL A 127 -22.26 -12.63 29.94
N LYS A 128 -22.35 -11.65 29.03
CA LYS A 128 -23.36 -10.58 29.12
C LYS A 128 -24.79 -11.12 29.07
N ARG A 129 -25.05 -12.21 28.33
CA ARG A 129 -26.38 -12.85 28.26
C ARG A 129 -26.73 -13.55 29.57
N VAL A 130 -25.75 -14.14 30.26
CA VAL A 130 -25.93 -14.81 31.56
C VAL A 130 -26.15 -13.78 32.67
N THR A 131 -25.38 -12.69 32.70
CA THR A 131 -25.46 -11.66 33.77
C THR A 131 -26.68 -10.72 33.66
N LYS A 132 -27.33 -10.63 32.49
CA LYS A 132 -28.55 -9.82 32.29
C LYS A 132 -29.87 -10.55 32.61
N ARG A 133 -29.81 -11.82 33.00
CA ARG A 133 -30.92 -12.55 33.63
C ARG A 133 -30.76 -12.45 35.15
#